data_AF-A0A4U1H873-F1
#
_entry.id   AF-A0A4U1H873-F1
#
_cell.length_a   1.000
_cell.length_b   1.000
_cell.length_c   1.000
_cell.angle_alpha   90.00
_cell.angle_beta   90.00
_cell.angle_gamma   90.00
#
_symmetry.space_group_name_H-M   'P 1'
#
loop_
_entity.id
_entity.type
_entity.pdbx_description
1 polymer ?
#
loop_
_entity_poly.entity_id
_entity_poly.type
_entity_poly.pdbx_seq_one_letter_code
_entity_poly.pdbx_strand_id
1 'polypeptide(L)'
;GICHTDYYTLSGADPEGIFPAILGHEGAGVVVDVGPGVGTLRKGDHVIPLYTPECRECKFCLSRKTNLCQKIRATQGRGLMPDATS
;
A
#
# COMPACT_ATOMS: atom_id res chain seq x y z
N GLY A 1 6.48 -1.82 12.85
CA GLY A 1 7.88 -2.30 12.80
C GLY A 1 8.73 -1.25 12.15
N ILE A 2 10.04 -1.33 12.34
CA ILE A 2 11.02 -0.66 11.47
C ILE A 2 11.71 -1.80 10.73
N CYS A 3 11.57 -1.82 9.42
CA CYS A 3 12.13 -2.86 8.57
C CYS A 3 13.36 -2.32 7.83
N HIS A 4 14.22 -3.23 7.39
CA HIS A 4 15.41 -2.88 6.63
C HIS A 4 15.07 -2.12 5.34
N THR A 5 13.93 -2.42 4.70
CA THR A 5 13.49 -1.72 3.48
C THR A 5 13.26 -0.22 3.74
N ASP A 6 12.76 0.15 4.91
CA ASP A 6 12.57 1.57 5.26
C ASP A 6 13.92 2.29 5.31
N TYR A 7 14.94 1.67 5.94
CA TYR A 7 16.31 2.20 5.96
C TYR A 7 16.95 2.22 4.57
N TYR A 8 16.73 1.17 3.76
CA TYR A 8 17.28 1.07 2.41
C TYR A 8 16.82 2.25 1.55
N THR A 9 15.52 2.56 1.54
CA THR A 9 14.99 3.74 0.86
C THR A 9 15.51 5.04 1.47
N LEU A 10 15.52 5.18 2.81
CA LEU A 10 16.05 6.37 3.50
C LEU A 10 17.52 6.67 3.16
N SER A 11 18.33 5.63 2.97
CA SER A 11 19.76 5.76 2.67
C SER A 11 20.05 6.31 1.27
N GLY A 12 19.04 6.37 0.39
CA GLY A 12 19.20 6.74 -1.02
C GLY A 12 19.77 5.61 -1.90
N ALA A 13 19.94 4.41 -1.34
CA ALA A 13 20.36 3.23 -2.12
C ALA A 13 19.25 2.70 -3.05
N ASP A 14 17.99 3.02 -2.75
CA ASP A 14 16.85 2.71 -3.60
C ASP A 14 16.80 3.65 -4.82
N PRO A 15 17.04 3.15 -6.06
CA PRO A 15 17.02 3.99 -7.25
C PRO A 15 15.62 4.51 -7.61
N GLU A 16 14.56 3.92 -7.04
CA GLU A 16 13.17 4.37 -7.21
C GLU A 16 12.71 5.27 -6.05
N GLY A 17 13.57 5.54 -5.05
CA GLY A 17 13.23 6.35 -3.89
C GLY A 17 12.95 7.82 -4.24
N ILE A 18 11.70 8.27 -4.07
CA ILE A 18 11.28 9.65 -4.29
C ILE A 18 11.16 10.37 -2.94
N PHE A 19 11.77 11.55 -2.81
CA PHE A 19 11.74 12.36 -1.58
C PHE A 19 11.14 13.75 -1.83
N PRO A 20 10.48 14.37 -0.83
CA PRO A 20 10.26 13.87 0.54
C PRO A 20 9.22 12.74 0.61
N ALA A 21 9.38 11.81 1.57
CA ALA A 21 8.48 10.66 1.74
C ALA A 21 8.18 10.36 3.22
N ILE A 22 6.97 9.85 3.48
CA ILE A 22 6.61 9.21 4.74
C ILE A 22 6.87 7.71 4.57
N LEU A 23 7.86 7.20 5.32
CA LEU A 23 8.26 5.79 5.27
C LEU A 23 7.41 4.93 6.22
N GLY A 24 7.63 3.61 6.16
CA GLY A 24 6.93 2.63 7.00
C GLY A 24 5.91 1.82 6.21
N HIS A 25 6.04 0.49 6.29
CA HIS A 25 5.14 -0.46 5.63
C HIS A 25 4.72 -1.63 6.52
N GLU A 26 5.13 -1.63 7.79
CA GLU A 26 4.82 -2.65 8.78
C GLU A 26 4.02 -2.04 9.95
N GLY A 27 2.74 -1.78 9.72
CA GLY A 27 1.87 -1.15 10.72
C GLY A 27 0.70 -2.02 11.13
N ALA A 28 0.06 -1.64 12.23
CA ALA A 28 -1.30 -2.03 12.57
C ALA A 28 -1.99 -0.82 13.18
N GLY A 29 -3.31 -0.73 13.06
CA GLY A 29 -4.06 0.42 13.55
C GLY A 29 -5.54 0.15 13.70
N VAL A 30 -6.26 1.21 14.02
CA VAL A 30 -7.72 1.21 14.15
C VAL A 30 -8.28 2.20 13.13
N VAL A 31 -9.30 1.79 12.39
CA VAL A 31 -9.95 2.64 11.39
C VAL A 31 -10.63 3.83 12.08
N VAL A 32 -10.25 5.05 11.70
CA VAL A 32 -10.84 6.29 12.24
C VAL A 32 -12.09 6.70 11.45
N ASP A 33 -12.03 6.55 10.12
CA ASP A 33 -13.13 6.84 9.19
C ASP A 33 -12.93 6.09 7.85
N VAL A 34 -13.94 6.06 6.97
CA VAL A 34 -13.86 5.45 5.63
C VAL A 34 -14.44 6.37 4.55
N GLY A 35 -13.88 6.30 3.34
CA GLY A 35 -14.38 7.06 2.20
C GLY A 35 -15.68 6.49 1.60
N PRO A 36 -16.35 7.24 0.70
CA PRO A 36 -17.55 6.79 0.01
C PRO A 36 -17.35 5.46 -0.72
N GLY A 37 -18.31 4.55 -0.61
CA GLY A 37 -18.29 3.25 -1.32
C GLY A 37 -17.50 2.14 -0.63
N VAL A 38 -16.83 2.39 0.49
CA VAL A 38 -16.19 1.35 1.30
C VAL A 38 -17.26 0.51 2.00
N GLY A 39 -17.38 -0.77 1.65
CA GLY A 39 -18.35 -1.70 2.25
C GLY A 39 -17.75 -2.78 3.16
N THR A 40 -16.43 -2.89 3.24
CA THR A 40 -15.73 -4.00 3.93
C THR A 40 -15.08 -3.60 5.25
N LEU A 41 -15.05 -2.31 5.57
CA LEU A 41 -14.43 -1.75 6.77
C LEU A 41 -15.36 -0.70 7.39
N ARG A 42 -15.23 -0.48 8.69
CA ARG A 42 -15.92 0.57 9.44
C ARG A 42 -15.04 1.13 10.55
N LYS A 43 -15.41 2.30 11.07
CA LYS A 43 -14.76 2.92 12.22
C LYS A 43 -14.65 1.94 13.40
N GLY A 44 -13.47 1.88 14.01
CA GLY A 44 -13.17 1.00 15.13
C GLY A 44 -12.62 -0.37 14.75
N ASP A 45 -12.65 -0.78 13.48
CA ASP A 45 -12.05 -2.04 13.07
C ASP A 45 -10.52 -2.00 13.23
N HIS A 46 -9.94 -3.07 13.75
CA HIS A 46 -8.49 -3.27 13.81
C HIS A 46 -8.01 -3.76 12.44
N VAL A 47 -6.98 -3.11 11.91
CA VAL A 47 -6.51 -3.33 10.54
C VAL A 47 -4.98 -3.38 10.45
N ILE A 48 -4.50 -4.06 9.41
CA ILE A 48 -3.10 -4.06 8.98
C ILE A 48 -3.07 -3.47 7.57
N PRO A 49 -2.38 -2.33 7.33
CA PRO A 49 -2.15 -1.83 5.97
C PRO A 49 -1.27 -2.80 5.17
N LEU A 50 -1.57 -2.95 3.88
CA LEU A 50 -0.86 -3.86 2.98
C LEU A 50 -0.15 -3.06 1.89
N TYR A 51 1.18 -3.18 1.82
CA TYR A 51 1.96 -2.58 0.73
C TYR A 51 1.76 -3.32 -0.61
N THR A 52 1.28 -4.57 -0.58
CA THR A 52 0.82 -5.31 -1.76
C THR A 52 -0.71 -5.40 -1.71
N PRO A 53 -1.44 -4.74 -2.63
CA PRO A 53 -2.90 -4.76 -2.62
C PRO A 53 -3.46 -6.11 -3.08
N GLU A 54 -4.74 -6.36 -2.81
CA GLU A 54 -5.48 -7.52 -3.33
C GLU A 54 -6.84 -7.06 -3.90
N CYS A 55 -6.89 -6.71 -5.19
CA CYS A 55 -8.12 -6.19 -5.79
C CYS A 55 -9.18 -7.27 -6.09
N ARG A 56 -8.80 -8.56 -6.05
CA ARG A 56 -9.67 -9.73 -6.28
C ARG A 56 -10.33 -9.86 -7.66
N GLU A 57 -10.06 -8.93 -8.57
CA GLU A 57 -10.65 -8.91 -9.92
C GLU A 57 -9.61 -8.96 -11.06
N CYS A 58 -8.34 -8.62 -10.81
CA CYS A 58 -7.33 -8.61 -11.87
C CYS A 58 -6.79 -10.02 -12.15
N LYS A 59 -6.23 -10.23 -13.35
CA LYS A 59 -5.67 -11.53 -13.77
C LYS A 59 -4.67 -12.14 -12.78
N PHE A 60 -3.92 -11.29 -12.07
CA PHE A 60 -2.94 -11.74 -11.08
C PHE A 60 -3.62 -12.27 -9.81
N CYS A 61 -4.57 -11.52 -9.25
CA CYS A 61 -5.33 -11.96 -8.07
C CYS A 61 -6.16 -13.23 -8.37
N LEU A 62 -6.65 -13.40 -9.59
CA LEU A 62 -7.41 -14.59 -9.99
C LEU A 62 -6.53 -15.81 -10.32
N SER A 63 -5.21 -15.63 -10.47
CA SER A 63 -4.32 -16.67 -11.02
C SER A 63 -4.10 -17.89 -10.11
N ARG A 64 -4.36 -17.76 -8.80
CA ARG A 64 -3.99 -18.73 -7.74
C ARG A 64 -2.49 -19.14 -7.68
N LYS A 65 -1.63 -18.47 -8.45
CA LYS A 65 -0.18 -18.76 -8.54
C LYS A 65 0.68 -17.59 -8.06
N THR A 66 0.08 -16.41 -7.87
CA THR A 66 0.77 -15.21 -7.43
C THR A 66 -0.14 -14.35 -6.56
N ASN A 67 0.46 -13.54 -5.72
CA ASN A 67 -0.17 -12.49 -4.93
C ASN A 67 0.12 -11.07 -5.49
N LEU A 68 0.88 -10.96 -6.59
CA LEU A 68 1.38 -9.69 -7.12
C LEU A 68 0.30 -8.90 -7.89
N CYS A 69 -0.69 -8.40 -7.17
CA CYS A 69 -1.72 -7.53 -7.75
C CYS A 69 -1.09 -6.33 -8.45
N GLN A 70 -1.58 -6.02 -9.65
CA GLN A 70 -1.06 -4.92 -10.47
C GLN A 70 -2.00 -3.70 -10.52
N LYS A 71 -3.17 -3.76 -9.85
CA LYS A 71 -4.28 -2.80 -10.03
C LYS A 71 -3.86 -1.33 -9.84
N ILE A 72 -2.99 -1.06 -8.87
CA ILE A 72 -2.54 0.30 -8.52
C ILE A 72 -1.02 0.49 -8.62
N ARG A 73 -0.29 -0.46 -9.22
CA ARG A 73 1.19 -0.43 -9.21
C ARG A 73 1.75 0.85 -9.86
N ALA A 74 1.07 1.38 -10.88
CA ALA A 74 1.49 2.57 -11.62
C ALA A 74 1.43 3.89 -10.81
N THR A 75 0.53 4.01 -9.83
CA THR A 75 0.48 5.17 -8.92
C THR A 75 1.29 4.90 -7.66
N GLN A 76 1.22 3.69 -7.11
CA GLN A 76 1.94 3.30 -5.91
C GLN A 76 3.46 3.46 -6.05
N GLY A 77 4.05 3.09 -7.19
CA GLY A 77 5.49 3.27 -7.45
C GLY A 77 5.93 4.73 -7.55
N ARG A 78 4.98 5.67 -7.69
CA ARG A 78 5.24 7.12 -7.71
C ARG A 78 4.92 7.78 -6.36
N GLY A 79 4.56 7.00 -5.34
CA GLY A 79 4.17 7.54 -4.03
C GLY A 79 2.79 8.21 -4.01
N LEU A 80 1.88 7.82 -4.91
CA LEU A 80 0.55 8.45 -5.05
C LEU A 80 -0.59 7.49 -4.76
N MET A 81 -1.74 8.06 -4.38
CA MET A 81 -3.02 7.36 -4.26
C MET A 81 -3.53 6.87 -5.63
N PRO A 82 -4.54 5.97 -5.69
CA PRO A 82 -5.05 5.44 -6.97
C PRO A 82 -5.60 6.50 -7.94
N ASP A 83 -6.01 7.66 -7.43
CA ASP A 83 -6.46 8.86 -8.18
C ASP A 83 -5.32 9.85 -8.49
N ALA A 84 -4.07 9.46 -8.23
CA ALA A 84 -2.85 10.23 -8.46
C ALA A 84 -2.66 11.47 -7.56
N THR A 85 -3.38 11.58 -6.44
CA THR A 85 -3.11 12.61 -5.42
C THR A 85 -2.03 12.15 -4.43
N SER A 86 -1.45 13.12 -3.70
CA SER A 86 -0.53 12.92 -2.57
C SER A 86 -1.04 13.60 -1.31
#